data_AF-A0A819KEP0-F1
#
_entry.id   AF-A0A819KEP0-F1
#
_cell.length_a   1.000
_cell.length_b   1.000
_cell.length_c   1.000
_cell.angle_alpha   90.00
_cell.angle_beta   90.00
_cell.angle_gamma   90.00
#
_symmetry.space_group_name_H-M   'P 1'
#
loop_
_entity.id
_entity.type
_entity.pdbx_description
1 polymer ?
#
loop_
_entity_poly.entity_id
_entity_poly.type
_entity_poly.pdbx_seq_one_letter_code
_entity_poly.pdbx_strand_id
1 'polypeptide(L)'
;MSDEVDDLSFPNAVITRLMNEALEGSPTISKEARAAMSRAALTFILYISTTANQYASSAKRKTVTVQDIFKALQSNQFDMLVEPLQEALKEQTRKKKEESAKKQQNQPESTVENDENDEIENEIENEDNEPYRIYRSYVVNRKPFFRQNCRRQVFVGTALRRHSIQENFNNIEHSQSGKKPYLRMSSNTTSSASGHEEKAYPVFPWFGIDIGGTLVKLVYFEPLDLTADEIRSEGEILMNIRRYLTSNRAYGEDGVRDDELELSNIELGGRRGTLHFIRFPTSKMMNFIDMCVMRNLHTLTFQIFATGGGAYKFEKDIVDKLQISWCKCDELDTLMKGLCYISKLNSKECFYYEEPQNDANPNKHPFVFDIKHPFLLVNIGSGISILHVESESSYRRITGTSIGGGTFLGLCCLLTGCSSYDEAIQLASEGDSTKVDKLVKDIYGGDYERFGLPGHIVASSFGHMNLLEKREQASKADLARATLVTVLNNIGSISMMCAQTENVDRVLFSGSFLRINEVSMRILAYAMDYWSRGKIKAIFLEHEGYFSAVGCLRQFIMDTNNDDTDLTNSTQK
;
A
#
# COMPACT_ATOMS: atom_id res chain seq x y z
N MET A 1 -24.17 0.71 3.54
CA MET A 1 -24.16 0.87 2.07
C MET A 1 -23.97 -0.50 1.43
N SER A 2 -24.94 -1.40 1.59
CA SER A 2 -24.88 -2.77 1.05
C SER A 2 -25.90 -3.03 -0.06
N ASP A 3 -26.82 -2.10 -0.34
CA ASP A 3 -28.05 -2.47 -1.05
C ASP A 3 -28.13 -1.93 -2.49
N GLU A 4 -27.13 -1.19 -3.00
CA GLU A 4 -27.15 -0.66 -4.39
C GLU A 4 -26.18 -1.40 -5.35
N VAL A 5 -25.38 -2.37 -4.86
CA VAL A 5 -24.49 -3.18 -5.72
C VAL A 5 -25.22 -4.41 -6.29
N ASP A 6 -26.35 -4.80 -5.72
CA ASP A 6 -27.11 -5.98 -6.18
C ASP A 6 -27.90 -5.75 -7.49
N ASP A 7 -28.13 -4.48 -7.88
CA ASP A 7 -28.87 -4.10 -9.10
C ASP A 7 -28.11 -4.35 -10.41
N LEU A 8 -26.82 -4.69 -10.35
CA LEU A 8 -25.98 -4.99 -11.52
C LEU A 8 -25.55 -6.46 -11.59
N SER A 9 -26.18 -7.34 -10.80
CA SER A 9 -25.82 -8.76 -10.78
C SER A 9 -26.41 -9.53 -11.97
N PHE A 10 -25.58 -10.34 -12.65
CA PHE A 10 -26.09 -11.21 -13.70
C PHE A 10 -26.98 -12.32 -13.10
N PRO A 11 -28.04 -12.76 -13.79
CA PRO A 11 -28.88 -13.85 -13.31
C PRO A 11 -28.06 -15.11 -13.05
N ASN A 12 -28.12 -15.63 -11.82
CA ASN A 12 -27.35 -16.79 -11.39
C ASN A 12 -27.58 -18.03 -12.29
N ALA A 13 -28.78 -18.17 -12.86
CA ALA A 13 -29.09 -19.24 -13.80
C ALA A 13 -28.26 -19.16 -15.10
N VAL A 14 -28.04 -17.95 -15.62
CA VAL A 14 -27.25 -17.72 -16.84
C VAL A 14 -25.77 -18.01 -16.59
N ILE A 15 -25.23 -17.51 -15.47
CA ILE A 15 -23.84 -17.80 -15.08
C ILE A 15 -23.62 -19.30 -14.90
N THR A 16 -24.54 -19.98 -14.20
CA THR A 16 -24.43 -21.43 -13.97
C THR A 16 -24.43 -22.19 -15.29
N ARG A 17 -25.30 -21.81 -16.24
CA ARG A 17 -25.34 -22.43 -17.57
C ARG A 17 -24.03 -22.22 -18.34
N LEU A 18 -23.54 -20.99 -18.43
CA LEU A 18 -22.31 -20.67 -19.15
C LEU A 18 -21.09 -21.37 -18.55
N MET A 19 -21.02 -21.47 -17.22
CA MET A 19 -19.95 -22.21 -16.55
C MET A 19 -20.03 -23.71 -16.81
N ASN A 20 -21.23 -24.30 -16.86
CA ASN A 20 -21.41 -25.71 -17.22
C ASN A 20 -21.11 -25.99 -18.70
N GLU A 21 -21.41 -25.06 -19.60
CA GLU A 21 -21.06 -25.17 -21.03
C GLU A 21 -19.55 -25.08 -21.25
N ALA A 22 -18.84 -24.26 -20.47
CA ALA A 22 -17.39 -24.11 -20.55
C ALA A 22 -16.61 -25.25 -19.85
N LEU A 23 -17.23 -25.97 -18.92
CA LEU A 23 -16.59 -27.04 -18.14
C LEU A 23 -17.08 -28.41 -18.60
N GLU A 24 -16.19 -29.21 -19.20
CA GLU A 24 -16.50 -30.59 -19.57
C GLU A 24 -16.89 -31.43 -18.33
N GLY A 25 -17.97 -32.22 -18.45
CA GLY A 25 -18.35 -33.20 -17.41
C GLY A 25 -19.34 -32.72 -16.34
N SER A 26 -20.02 -31.58 -16.51
CA SER A 26 -21.09 -31.08 -15.62
C SER A 26 -20.71 -31.06 -14.13
N PRO A 27 -19.62 -30.39 -13.73
CA PRO A 27 -19.18 -30.36 -12.34
C PRO A 27 -20.18 -29.62 -11.45
N THR A 28 -20.22 -29.98 -10.16
CA THR A 28 -21.01 -29.23 -9.19
C THR A 28 -20.33 -27.90 -8.89
N ILE A 29 -20.95 -26.77 -9.27
CA ILE A 29 -20.40 -25.43 -9.08
C ILE A 29 -20.84 -24.84 -7.74
N SER A 30 -19.88 -24.44 -6.90
CA SER A 30 -20.15 -23.81 -5.60
C SER A 30 -20.85 -22.46 -5.74
N LYS A 31 -21.46 -21.97 -4.64
CA LYS A 31 -22.12 -20.66 -4.62
C LYS A 31 -21.08 -19.53 -4.73
N GLU A 32 -19.92 -19.73 -4.11
CA GLU A 32 -18.79 -18.81 -4.09
C GLU A 32 -18.17 -18.66 -5.47
N ALA A 33 -18.01 -19.76 -6.23
CA ALA A 33 -17.50 -19.73 -7.59
C ALA A 33 -18.43 -18.95 -8.54
N ARG A 34 -19.75 -19.14 -8.41
CA ARG A 34 -20.76 -18.38 -9.17
C ARG A 34 -20.71 -16.89 -8.83
N ALA A 35 -20.61 -16.54 -7.54
CA ALA A 35 -20.50 -15.16 -7.11
C ALA A 35 -19.19 -14.50 -7.56
N ALA A 36 -18.07 -15.24 -7.58
CA ALA A 36 -16.80 -14.76 -8.11
C ALA A 36 -16.88 -14.51 -9.63
N MET A 37 -17.44 -15.45 -10.38
CA MET A 37 -17.62 -15.29 -11.83
C MET A 37 -18.54 -14.12 -12.17
N SER A 38 -19.66 -13.96 -11.44
CA SER A 38 -20.56 -12.81 -11.60
C SER A 38 -19.84 -11.47 -11.44
N ARG A 39 -19.05 -11.32 -10.36
CA ARG A 39 -18.29 -10.09 -10.08
C ARG A 39 -17.19 -9.85 -11.09
N ALA A 40 -16.49 -10.91 -11.54
CA ALA A 40 -15.46 -10.81 -12.56
C ALA A 40 -16.05 -10.34 -13.90
N ALA A 41 -17.15 -10.94 -14.35
CA ALA A 41 -17.84 -10.54 -15.58
C ALA A 41 -18.33 -9.09 -15.53
N LEU A 42 -18.90 -8.66 -14.39
CA LEU A 42 -19.35 -7.28 -14.20
C LEU A 42 -18.19 -6.30 -14.27
N THR A 43 -17.09 -6.60 -13.57
CA THR A 43 -15.88 -5.77 -13.59
C THR A 43 -15.29 -5.67 -14.99
N PHE A 44 -15.24 -6.78 -15.72
CA PHE A 44 -14.77 -6.82 -17.10
C PHE A 44 -15.62 -5.94 -18.02
N ILE A 45 -16.95 -6.06 -17.96
CA ILE A 45 -17.86 -5.26 -18.79
C ILE A 45 -17.75 -3.77 -18.45
N LEU A 46 -17.68 -3.42 -17.17
CA LEU A 46 -17.47 -2.03 -16.73
C LEU A 46 -16.15 -1.48 -17.25
N TYR A 47 -15.08 -2.28 -17.19
CA TYR A 47 -13.76 -1.87 -17.65
C TYR A 47 -13.72 -1.62 -19.16
N ILE A 48 -14.21 -2.58 -19.97
CA ILE A 48 -14.26 -2.42 -21.44
C ILE A 48 -15.20 -1.28 -21.84
N SER A 49 -16.36 -1.14 -21.20
CA SER A 49 -17.31 -0.06 -21.49
C SER A 49 -16.74 1.31 -21.17
N THR A 50 -15.97 1.43 -20.08
CA THR A 50 -15.31 2.69 -19.71
C THR A 50 -14.27 3.08 -20.76
N THR A 51 -13.43 2.14 -21.19
CA THR A 51 -12.42 2.42 -22.21
C THR A 51 -13.06 2.72 -23.58
N ALA A 52 -14.10 1.98 -23.97
CA ALA A 52 -14.85 2.26 -25.20
C ALA A 52 -15.48 3.67 -25.16
N ASN A 53 -16.00 4.09 -24.01
CA ASN A 53 -16.52 5.44 -23.83
C ASN A 53 -15.42 6.52 -23.91
N GLN A 54 -14.20 6.24 -23.44
CA GLN A 54 -13.06 7.14 -23.63
C GLN A 54 -12.69 7.30 -25.11
N TYR A 55 -12.73 6.23 -25.91
CA TYR A 55 -12.53 6.30 -27.35
C TYR A 55 -13.62 7.11 -28.07
N ALA A 56 -14.89 6.87 -27.72
CA ALA A 56 -16.01 7.65 -28.25
C ALA A 56 -15.87 9.15 -27.90
N SER A 57 -15.57 9.44 -26.62
CA SER A 57 -15.38 10.81 -26.12
C SER A 57 -14.19 11.51 -26.79
N SER A 58 -13.08 10.80 -27.02
CA SER A 58 -11.91 11.32 -27.73
C SER A 58 -12.21 11.63 -29.20
N ALA A 59 -13.14 10.88 -29.81
CA ALA A 59 -13.69 11.17 -31.13
C ALA A 59 -14.83 12.21 -31.13
N LYS A 60 -15.07 12.89 -29.99
CA LYS A 60 -16.17 13.86 -29.78
C LYS A 60 -17.58 13.29 -30.02
N ARG A 61 -17.73 11.97 -29.91
CA ARG A 61 -19.02 11.28 -30.00
C ARG A 61 -19.57 11.00 -28.61
N LYS A 62 -20.88 11.16 -28.44
CA LYS A 62 -21.60 10.80 -27.20
C LYS A 62 -22.07 9.34 -27.18
N THR A 63 -22.03 8.69 -28.35
CA THR A 63 -22.48 7.31 -28.54
C THR A 63 -21.27 6.41 -28.75
N VAL A 64 -21.21 5.33 -27.96
CA VAL A 64 -20.20 4.27 -28.11
C VAL A 64 -20.57 3.40 -29.30
N THR A 65 -19.64 3.23 -30.24
CA THR A 65 -19.81 2.37 -31.42
C THR A 65 -19.17 1.00 -31.21
N VAL A 66 -19.54 0.04 -32.05
CA VAL A 66 -18.91 -1.30 -32.07
C VAL A 66 -17.39 -1.22 -32.26
N GLN A 67 -16.92 -0.29 -33.08
CA GLN A 67 -15.48 -0.09 -33.31
C GLN A 67 -14.75 0.39 -32.04
N ASP A 68 -15.41 1.20 -31.20
CA ASP A 68 -14.83 1.64 -29.93
C ASP A 68 -14.67 0.47 -28.94
N ILE A 69 -15.60 -0.49 -28.97
CA ILE A 69 -15.52 -1.71 -28.16
C ILE A 69 -14.37 -2.61 -28.63
N PHE A 70 -14.20 -2.80 -29.95
CA PHE A 70 -13.07 -3.58 -30.46
C PHE A 70 -11.72 -2.91 -30.18
N LYS A 71 -11.63 -1.59 -30.32
CA LYS A 71 -10.44 -0.83 -29.91
C LYS A 71 -10.18 -0.96 -28.41
N ALA A 72 -11.21 -0.94 -27.58
CA ALA A 72 -11.09 -1.18 -26.14
C ALA A 72 -10.59 -2.60 -25.84
N LEU A 73 -11.07 -3.63 -26.53
CA LEU A 73 -10.58 -5.01 -26.35
C LEU A 73 -9.10 -5.14 -26.73
N GLN A 74 -8.69 -4.61 -27.89
CA GLN A 74 -7.31 -4.69 -28.38
C GLN A 74 -6.34 -3.89 -27.50
N SER A 75 -6.68 -2.65 -27.15
CA SER A 75 -5.83 -1.81 -26.29
C SER A 75 -5.67 -2.37 -24.87
N ASN A 76 -6.64 -3.16 -24.40
CA ASN A 76 -6.60 -3.81 -23.09
C ASN A 76 -6.11 -5.28 -23.16
N GLN A 77 -5.45 -5.68 -24.24
CA GLN A 77 -4.82 -7.00 -24.40
C GLN A 77 -5.82 -8.18 -24.36
N PHE A 78 -7.07 -7.94 -24.75
CA PHE A 78 -8.10 -8.97 -24.91
C PHE A 78 -8.30 -9.33 -26.40
N ASP A 79 -7.23 -9.33 -27.19
CA ASP A 79 -7.25 -9.60 -28.63
C ASP A 79 -7.89 -10.95 -28.97
N MET A 80 -7.70 -11.94 -28.10
CA MET A 80 -8.31 -13.27 -28.21
C MET A 80 -9.84 -13.27 -28.24
N LEU A 81 -10.48 -12.20 -27.75
CA LEU A 81 -11.95 -12.05 -27.76
C LEU A 81 -12.46 -11.32 -29.00
N VAL A 82 -11.60 -10.70 -29.79
CA VAL A 82 -12.01 -9.85 -30.92
C VAL A 82 -12.62 -10.69 -32.03
N GLU A 83 -11.92 -11.73 -32.49
CA GLU A 83 -12.38 -12.59 -33.59
C GLU A 83 -13.68 -13.35 -33.23
N PRO A 84 -13.79 -14.04 -32.07
CA PRO A 84 -15.03 -14.70 -31.68
C PRO A 84 -16.22 -13.73 -31.56
N LEU A 85 -15.99 -12.51 -31.06
CA LEU A 85 -17.05 -11.51 -30.89
C LEU A 85 -17.49 -10.92 -32.24
N GLN A 86 -16.57 -10.74 -33.18
CA GLN A 86 -16.89 -10.32 -34.55
C GLN A 86 -17.76 -11.36 -35.27
N GLU A 87 -17.45 -12.65 -35.12
CA GLU A 87 -18.26 -13.74 -35.68
C GLU A 87 -19.67 -13.75 -35.06
N ALA A 88 -19.77 -13.66 -33.74
CA ALA A 88 -21.06 -13.61 -33.03
C ALA A 88 -21.90 -12.41 -33.49
N LEU A 89 -21.29 -11.23 -33.68
CA LEU A 89 -21.97 -10.03 -34.15
C LEU A 89 -22.48 -10.19 -35.60
N LYS A 90 -21.67 -10.79 -36.48
CA LYS A 90 -22.08 -11.10 -37.87
C LYS A 90 -23.28 -12.04 -37.88
N GLU A 91 -23.25 -13.10 -37.07
CA GLU A 91 -24.35 -14.06 -36.97
C GLU A 91 -25.63 -13.41 -36.43
N GLN A 92 -25.52 -12.58 -35.38
CA GLN A 92 -26.66 -11.86 -34.81
C GLN A 92 -27.26 -10.86 -35.81
N THR A 93 -26.42 -10.16 -36.58
CA THR A 93 -26.87 -9.24 -37.64
C THR A 93 -27.56 -9.99 -38.77
N ARG A 94 -27.07 -11.18 -39.14
CA ARG A 94 -27.72 -12.04 -40.16
C ARG A 94 -29.10 -12.50 -39.69
N LYS A 95 -29.22 -12.98 -38.44
CA LYS A 95 -30.50 -13.40 -37.84
C LYS A 95 -31.52 -12.26 -37.80
N LYS A 96 -31.09 -11.04 -37.42
CA LYS A 96 -31.98 -9.86 -37.46
C LYS A 96 -32.47 -9.54 -38.88
N LYS A 97 -31.59 -9.58 -39.88
CA LYS A 97 -31.98 -9.36 -41.30
C LYS A 97 -32.96 -10.42 -41.80
N GLU A 98 -32.75 -11.68 -41.43
CA GLU A 98 -33.66 -12.79 -41.77
C GLU A 98 -35.04 -12.64 -41.10
N GLU A 99 -35.12 -12.11 -39.87
CA GLU A 99 -36.37 -11.80 -39.18
C GLU A 99 -37.09 -10.58 -39.77
N SER A 100 -36.35 -9.54 -40.16
CA SER A 100 -36.89 -8.36 -40.85
C SER A 100 -37.44 -8.70 -42.24
N ALA A 101 -36.76 -9.55 -43.00
CA ALA A 101 -37.20 -10.01 -44.32
C ALA A 101 -38.49 -10.85 -44.23
N LYS A 102 -38.67 -11.63 -43.15
CA LYS A 102 -39.92 -12.37 -42.88
C LYS A 102 -41.09 -11.46 -42.51
N LYS A 103 -40.83 -10.26 -41.96
CA LYS A 103 -41.87 -9.26 -41.65
C LYS A 103 -42.31 -8.45 -42.88
N GLN A 104 -41.43 -8.26 -43.87
CA GLN A 104 -41.74 -7.51 -45.11
C GLN A 104 -42.53 -8.32 -46.17
N GLN A 105 -42.68 -9.64 -46.01
CA GLN A 105 -43.56 -10.46 -46.88
C GLN A 105 -45.06 -10.37 -46.55
N ASN A 106 -45.47 -9.55 -45.57
CA ASN A 106 -46.86 -9.47 -45.08
C ASN A 106 -47.48 -8.06 -45.11
N GLN A 107 -47.12 -7.19 -46.07
CA GLN A 107 -47.93 -6.00 -46.41
C GLN A 107 -47.99 -5.74 -47.93
N PRO A 108 -49.11 -5.23 -48.47
CA PRO A 108 -49.32 -5.05 -49.91
C PRO A 108 -48.65 -3.79 -50.47
N GLU A 109 -48.30 -3.88 -51.75
CA GLU A 109 -47.67 -2.83 -52.58
C GLU A 109 -48.40 -1.48 -52.58
N SER A 110 -47.64 -0.38 -52.47
CA SER A 110 -47.85 0.77 -53.36
C SER A 110 -46.60 1.66 -53.48
N THR A 111 -46.20 1.83 -54.74
CA THR A 111 -45.49 2.93 -55.42
C THR A 111 -44.08 3.36 -55.01
N VAL A 112 -43.20 3.15 -55.99
CA VAL A 112 -41.81 3.55 -56.20
C VAL A 112 -41.67 5.08 -56.34
N GLU A 113 -40.64 5.65 -55.72
CA GLU A 113 -39.78 6.66 -56.36
C GLU A 113 -38.34 6.47 -55.86
N ASN A 114 -37.41 6.40 -56.82
CA ASN A 114 -35.99 6.14 -56.62
C ASN A 114 -35.27 7.44 -56.25
N ASP A 115 -34.29 7.36 -55.36
CA ASP A 115 -33.02 8.07 -55.55
C ASP A 115 -31.87 7.26 -54.94
N GLU A 116 -30.82 7.07 -55.74
CA GLU A 116 -29.60 6.32 -55.42
C GLU A 116 -28.58 7.20 -54.67
N ASN A 117 -27.76 6.51 -53.87
CA ASN A 117 -26.53 6.92 -53.19
C ASN A 117 -26.68 7.67 -51.85
N ASP A 118 -26.43 6.96 -50.74
CA ASP A 118 -25.23 7.21 -49.93
C ASP A 118 -25.07 6.14 -48.83
N GLU A 119 -23.83 5.95 -48.39
CA GLU A 119 -23.32 4.90 -47.51
C GLU A 119 -24.12 4.74 -46.20
N ILE A 120 -24.54 3.51 -45.86
CA ILE A 120 -25.19 3.22 -44.58
C ILE A 120 -24.11 3.15 -43.47
N GLU A 121 -23.87 4.29 -42.82
CA GLU A 121 -23.54 4.30 -41.39
C GLU A 121 -24.70 3.64 -40.64
N ASN A 122 -24.46 2.50 -39.99
CA ASN A 122 -25.48 1.90 -39.12
C ASN A 122 -25.54 2.69 -37.80
N GLU A 123 -26.24 3.82 -37.82
CA GLU A 123 -26.84 4.40 -36.62
C GLU A 123 -27.90 3.42 -36.10
N ILE A 124 -27.72 2.96 -34.86
CA ILE A 124 -28.75 2.21 -34.15
C ILE A 124 -29.71 3.24 -33.55
N GLU A 125 -30.73 3.64 -34.30
CA GLU A 125 -31.96 4.18 -33.70
C GLU A 125 -32.73 3.00 -33.10
N ASN A 126 -32.66 2.86 -31.77
CA ASN A 126 -33.58 2.00 -31.02
C ASN A 126 -34.54 2.91 -30.26
N GLU A 127 -35.70 3.18 -30.86
CA GLU A 127 -36.92 3.43 -30.10
C GLU A 127 -37.21 2.19 -29.23
N ASP A 128 -37.61 2.43 -27.98
CA ASP A 128 -37.88 1.45 -26.92
C ASP A 128 -36.66 0.73 -26.32
N ASN A 129 -35.90 1.46 -25.50
CA ASN A 129 -34.79 0.92 -24.72
C ASN A 129 -34.87 1.30 -23.23
N GLU A 130 -35.60 0.50 -22.45
CA GLU A 130 -35.65 0.50 -20.98
C GLU A 130 -34.35 0.10 -20.21
N PRO A 131 -33.17 -0.23 -20.81
CA PRO A 131 -31.94 -0.36 -20.01
C PRO A 131 -31.21 0.98 -19.76
N TYR A 132 -31.59 2.07 -20.45
CA TYR A 132 -30.80 3.31 -20.48
C TYR A 132 -31.04 4.28 -19.30
N ARG A 133 -31.86 3.91 -18.33
CA ARG A 133 -32.11 4.75 -17.15
C ARG A 133 -30.95 4.75 -16.14
N ILE A 134 -30.13 3.69 -16.12
CA ILE A 134 -28.99 3.57 -15.20
C ILE A 134 -27.86 4.52 -15.61
N TYR A 135 -27.68 4.85 -16.88
CA TYR A 135 -26.54 5.69 -17.31
C TYR A 135 -26.78 7.20 -17.12
N ARG A 136 -28.05 7.66 -17.17
CA ARG A 136 -28.38 9.11 -17.14
C ARG A 136 -28.42 9.72 -15.74
N SER A 137 -28.58 8.92 -14.68
CA SER A 137 -28.54 9.41 -13.29
C SER A 137 -27.12 9.63 -12.76
N TYR A 138 -26.12 8.92 -13.29
CA TYR A 138 -24.77 8.92 -12.72
C TYR A 138 -23.82 9.98 -13.29
N VAL A 139 -24.03 10.45 -14.54
CA VAL A 139 -23.07 11.37 -15.19
C VAL A 139 -23.44 12.85 -15.03
N VAL A 140 -24.68 13.19 -14.63
CA VAL A 140 -25.15 14.59 -14.68
C VAL A 140 -25.23 15.28 -13.31
N ASN A 141 -25.23 14.57 -12.19
CA ASN A 141 -25.36 15.23 -10.88
C ASN A 141 -24.38 14.69 -9.83
N ARG A 142 -23.27 15.39 -9.61
CA ARG A 142 -22.78 15.77 -8.26
C ARG A 142 -21.56 16.70 -8.31
N LYS A 143 -21.74 17.90 -7.73
CA LYS A 143 -20.72 18.63 -7.00
C LYS A 143 -20.82 18.27 -5.50
N PRO A 144 -19.79 18.57 -4.67
CA PRO A 144 -19.37 17.73 -3.56
C PRO A 144 -20.12 18.04 -2.27
N PHE A 145 -20.31 17.05 -1.39
CA PHE A 145 -20.64 17.34 0.01
C PHE A 145 -20.09 16.29 0.98
N PHE A 146 -19.13 16.76 1.77
CA PHE A 146 -18.73 16.28 3.10
C PHE A 146 -19.89 16.47 4.08
N ARG A 147 -20.22 15.44 4.89
CA ARG A 147 -20.54 15.48 6.34
C ARG A 147 -21.50 14.35 6.77
N GLN A 148 -20.96 13.50 7.65
CA GLN A 148 -21.43 13.31 9.03
C GLN A 148 -22.51 12.23 9.34
N ASN A 149 -22.05 11.33 10.23
CA ASN A 149 -22.74 10.60 11.30
C ASN A 149 -23.58 9.33 11.03
N CYS A 150 -22.94 8.21 11.39
CA CYS A 150 -23.36 7.17 12.33
C CYS A 150 -24.86 6.98 12.61
N ARG A 151 -25.32 5.71 12.48
CA ARG A 151 -26.13 5.04 13.52
C ARG A 151 -26.03 3.50 13.42
N ARG A 152 -25.95 2.90 14.61
CA ARG A 152 -25.89 1.46 14.96
C ARG A 152 -27.14 0.67 14.52
N GLN A 153 -26.94 -0.62 14.21
CA GLN A 153 -27.87 -1.74 14.48
C GLN A 153 -27.03 -3.04 14.44
N VAL A 154 -26.54 -3.54 15.58
CA VAL A 154 -27.14 -4.59 16.43
C VAL A 154 -27.59 -5.82 15.62
N PHE A 155 -26.74 -6.85 15.64
CA PHE A 155 -27.04 -8.21 15.19
C PHE A 155 -27.62 -9.02 16.36
N VAL A 156 -28.76 -9.67 16.12
CA VAL A 156 -29.31 -10.81 16.87
C VAL A 156 -29.46 -11.90 15.82
N GLY A 157 -28.99 -13.15 15.88
CA GLY A 157 -28.48 -13.99 16.95
C GLY A 157 -29.10 -15.37 16.75
N THR A 158 -28.31 -16.40 16.43
CA THR A 158 -28.62 -17.85 16.61
C THR A 158 -27.30 -18.63 16.45
N ALA A 159 -26.62 -19.01 17.54
CA ALA A 159 -26.82 -20.21 18.37
C ALA A 159 -26.16 -21.48 17.81
N LEU A 160 -24.93 -21.79 18.27
CA LEU A 160 -24.42 -23.16 18.43
C LEU A 160 -23.66 -23.28 19.76
N ARG A 161 -23.94 -24.39 20.46
CA ARG A 161 -23.77 -24.62 21.91
C ARG A 161 -22.31 -24.73 22.35
N ARG A 162 -22.01 -24.10 23.49
CA ARG A 162 -20.86 -24.41 24.38
C ARG A 162 -21.31 -25.40 25.44
N HIS A 163 -20.46 -26.38 25.75
CA HIS A 163 -20.48 -27.10 27.02
C HIS A 163 -19.37 -26.54 27.92
N SER A 164 -19.81 -26.02 29.08
CA SER A 164 -19.15 -25.96 30.40
C SER A 164 -17.64 -25.75 30.49
N ILE A 165 -17.22 -24.63 31.09
CA ILE A 165 -16.63 -24.55 32.44
C ILE A 165 -16.84 -23.10 32.89
N GLN A 166 -17.65 -22.93 33.94
CA GLN A 166 -17.99 -21.66 34.56
C GLN A 166 -17.88 -21.92 36.06
N GLU A 167 -16.77 -21.50 36.66
CA GLU A 167 -16.65 -21.25 38.09
C GLU A 167 -15.38 -20.41 38.31
N ASN A 168 -15.49 -19.40 39.19
CA ASN A 168 -14.48 -18.41 39.60
C ASN A 168 -14.38 -17.07 38.85
N PHE A 169 -15.52 -16.45 38.52
CA PHE A 169 -15.59 -14.98 38.41
C PHE A 169 -16.88 -14.48 39.08
N ASN A 170 -16.85 -14.38 40.41
CA ASN A 170 -17.78 -13.57 41.18
C ASN A 170 -17.07 -13.26 42.50
N ASN A 171 -16.26 -12.20 42.52
CA ASN A 171 -15.84 -11.48 43.73
C ASN A 171 -14.92 -10.28 43.41
N ILE A 172 -15.29 -9.37 42.53
CA ILE A 172 -14.82 -7.96 42.60
C ILE A 172 -15.91 -7.03 42.03
N GLU A 173 -16.98 -6.82 42.77
CA GLU A 173 -17.77 -5.59 42.68
C GLU A 173 -17.86 -5.00 44.08
N HIS A 174 -17.01 -4.03 44.40
CA HIS A 174 -17.44 -2.75 44.96
C HIS A 174 -16.29 -1.77 45.20
N SER A 175 -16.62 -0.51 44.89
CA SER A 175 -15.89 0.74 45.11
C SER A 175 -14.73 1.01 44.14
N GLN A 176 -14.93 1.96 43.22
CA GLN A 176 -13.94 2.99 42.93
C GLN A 176 -14.52 4.11 42.06
N SER A 177 -14.20 5.34 42.48
CA SER A 177 -14.37 6.59 41.75
C SER A 177 -13.77 6.51 40.34
N GLY A 178 -14.46 7.08 39.34
CA GLY A 178 -14.09 7.05 37.92
C GLY A 178 -12.70 7.58 37.57
N LYS A 179 -11.69 6.71 37.59
CA LYS A 179 -10.39 6.94 36.94
C LYS A 179 -10.18 5.84 35.89
N LYS A 180 -10.06 6.23 34.62
CA LYS A 180 -9.67 5.32 33.52
C LYS A 180 -8.27 4.75 33.83
N PRO A 181 -8.05 3.43 33.83
CA PRO A 181 -6.82 2.81 34.37
C PRO A 181 -5.53 3.08 33.57
N TYR A 182 -5.63 3.70 32.38
CA TYR A 182 -4.52 3.96 31.45
C TYR A 182 -4.14 5.45 31.33
N LEU A 183 -4.84 6.35 32.02
CA LEU A 183 -4.55 7.78 32.09
C LEU A 183 -4.04 8.12 33.49
N ARG A 184 -2.96 8.90 33.57
CA ARG A 184 -2.45 9.41 34.84
C ARG A 184 -2.64 10.92 34.92
N MET A 185 -3.30 11.37 35.99
CA MET A 185 -3.37 12.79 36.34
C MET A 185 -2.13 13.19 37.14
N SER A 186 -1.48 14.29 36.78
CA SER A 186 -0.37 14.84 37.57
C SER A 186 -0.92 15.51 38.82
N SER A 187 -0.72 14.94 40.01
CA SER A 187 -1.11 15.57 41.27
C SER A 187 0.02 16.48 41.78
N ASN A 188 -0.09 17.79 41.55
CA ASN A 188 0.70 18.76 42.31
C ASN A 188 -0.21 19.51 43.30
N THR A 189 -0.32 18.96 44.51
CA THR A 189 -0.74 19.74 45.67
C THR A 189 0.32 20.78 46.00
N THR A 190 0.15 22.01 45.53
CA THR A 190 0.35 23.23 46.32
C THR A 190 -0.45 24.36 45.71
N SER A 191 -1.38 24.88 46.49
CA SER A 191 -2.24 26.01 46.20
C SER A 191 -1.45 27.25 45.77
N SER A 192 -1.61 27.70 44.52
CA SER A 192 -1.71 29.13 44.19
C SER A 192 -2.26 29.31 42.77
N ALA A 193 -3.04 30.36 42.60
CA ALA A 193 -3.91 30.59 41.47
C ALA A 193 -3.15 30.94 40.19
N SER A 194 -3.22 30.05 39.20
CA SER A 194 -3.12 30.37 37.77
C SER A 194 -3.80 29.23 37.01
N GLY A 195 -4.85 29.54 36.25
CA GLY A 195 -5.72 28.57 35.56
C GLY A 195 -5.05 27.80 34.42
N HIS A 196 -4.08 26.95 34.74
CA HIS A 196 -3.57 25.94 33.82
C HIS A 196 -4.37 24.65 34.02
N GLU A 197 -5.14 24.26 33.01
CA GLU A 197 -5.80 22.94 32.96
C GLU A 197 -4.76 21.83 33.12
N GLU A 198 -4.93 20.96 34.13
CA GLU A 198 -4.10 19.77 34.35
C GLU A 198 -4.31 18.78 33.20
N LYS A 199 -3.31 18.60 32.34
CA LYS A 199 -3.35 17.61 31.25
C LYS A 199 -3.08 16.21 31.80
N ALA A 200 -3.99 15.27 31.54
CA ALA A 200 -3.75 13.86 31.76
C ALA A 200 -2.89 13.28 30.62
N TYR A 201 -1.96 12.38 30.95
CA TYR A 201 -1.08 11.74 29.97
C TYR A 201 -1.29 10.22 29.94
N PRO A 202 -1.13 9.55 28.78
CA PRO A 202 -1.06 8.10 28.73
C PRO A 202 0.10 7.59 29.59
N VAL A 203 -0.11 6.48 30.31
CA VAL A 203 0.94 5.85 31.12
C VAL A 203 2.04 5.28 30.20
N PHE A 204 3.30 5.45 30.60
CA PHE A 204 4.45 4.84 29.90
C PHE A 204 4.47 3.31 30.08
N PRO A 205 5.01 2.54 29.11
CA PRO A 205 5.81 2.97 27.96
C PRO A 205 4.97 3.26 26.71
N TRP A 206 5.46 4.16 25.85
CA TRP A 206 4.79 4.51 24.59
C TRP A 206 5.49 3.87 23.41
N PHE A 207 4.72 3.07 22.65
CA PHE A 207 5.21 2.33 21.50
C PHE A 207 4.32 2.52 20.28
N GLY A 208 4.93 2.47 19.10
CA GLY A 208 4.25 2.22 17.84
C GLY A 208 4.96 1.10 17.09
N ILE A 209 4.22 0.19 16.48
CA ILE A 209 4.80 -0.97 15.79
C ILE A 209 4.27 -1.10 14.36
N ASP A 210 5.19 -1.35 13.42
CA ASP A 210 4.90 -1.77 12.04
C ASP A 210 5.41 -3.20 11.85
N ILE A 211 4.50 -4.14 11.62
CA ILE A 211 4.83 -5.54 11.39
C ILE A 211 4.73 -5.81 9.89
N GLY A 212 5.82 -5.52 9.17
CA GLY A 212 5.94 -5.78 7.74
C GLY A 212 6.12 -7.27 7.42
N GLY A 213 6.12 -7.61 6.13
CA GLY A 213 6.30 -8.99 5.68
C GLY A 213 7.67 -9.60 6.04
N THR A 214 8.72 -8.77 6.05
CA THR A 214 10.11 -9.20 6.28
C THR A 214 10.70 -8.65 7.57
N LEU A 215 10.38 -7.40 7.93
CA LEU A 215 10.91 -6.71 9.10
C LEU A 215 9.78 -6.13 9.95
N VAL A 216 9.93 -6.28 11.26
CA VAL A 216 9.20 -5.54 12.28
C VAL A 216 9.98 -4.29 12.63
N LYS A 217 9.29 -3.17 12.79
CA LYS A 217 9.86 -1.91 13.27
C LYS A 217 9.05 -1.45 14.47
N LEU A 218 9.77 -1.10 15.52
CA LEU A 218 9.27 -0.65 16.78
C LEU A 218 9.86 0.74 17.03
N VAL A 219 8.99 1.71 17.32
CA VAL A 219 9.39 3.04 17.77
C VAL A 219 9.04 3.15 19.24
N TYR A 220 10.00 3.58 20.04
CA TYR A 220 9.88 3.77 21.47
C TYR A 220 10.13 5.24 21.83
N PHE A 221 9.22 5.84 22.60
CA PHE A 221 9.45 7.16 23.18
C PHE A 221 9.96 7.05 24.62
N GLU A 222 11.18 7.52 24.84
CA GLU A 222 11.79 7.64 26.15
C GLU A 222 11.55 9.05 26.73
N PRO A 223 10.81 9.19 27.84
CA PRO A 223 10.62 10.49 28.47
C PRO A 223 11.89 10.98 29.19
N LEU A 224 12.24 12.25 29.00
CA LEU A 224 13.37 12.93 29.63
C LEU A 224 12.93 13.92 30.72
N ASP A 225 11.63 14.06 30.94
CA ASP A 225 11.01 15.06 31.80
C ASP A 225 10.23 14.45 32.98
N LEU A 226 10.57 13.22 33.36
CA LEU A 226 9.91 12.55 34.50
C LEU A 226 10.18 13.29 35.80
N THR A 227 9.11 13.57 36.53
CA THR A 227 9.17 14.11 37.88
C THR A 227 9.69 13.07 38.87
N ALA A 228 10.19 13.52 40.03
CA ALA A 228 10.65 12.61 41.08
C ALA A 228 9.53 11.67 41.58
N ASP A 229 8.28 12.15 41.61
CA ASP A 229 7.11 11.32 41.93
C ASP A 229 6.81 10.28 40.85
N GLU A 230 6.91 10.67 39.58
CA GLU A 230 6.79 9.72 38.48
C GLU A 230 7.85 8.64 38.59
N ILE A 231 9.12 9.00 38.76
CA ILE A 231 10.22 8.03 38.92
C ILE A 231 9.99 7.11 40.12
N ARG A 232 9.55 7.63 41.28
CA ARG A 232 9.23 6.81 42.46
C ARG A 232 8.08 5.83 42.21
N SER A 233 7.12 6.23 41.40
CA SER A 233 5.97 5.41 41.04
C SER A 233 6.17 4.55 39.80
N GLU A 234 7.22 4.80 39.02
CA GLU A 234 7.64 3.90 37.95
C GLU A 234 8.03 2.60 38.64
N GLY A 235 7.19 1.57 38.46
CA GLY A 235 7.51 0.25 38.97
C GLY A 235 8.86 -0.22 38.43
N GLU A 236 9.53 -1.09 39.20
CA GLU A 236 10.86 -1.61 38.85
C GLU A 236 10.93 -2.20 37.43
N ILE A 237 9.83 -2.80 36.97
CA ILE A 237 9.70 -3.38 35.62
C ILE A 237 9.85 -2.28 34.54
N LEU A 238 9.19 -1.13 34.69
CA LEU A 238 9.25 -0.04 33.71
C LEU A 238 10.66 0.55 33.63
N MET A 239 11.32 0.75 34.78
CA MET A 239 12.70 1.22 34.85
C MET A 239 13.66 0.22 34.19
N ASN A 240 13.45 -1.08 34.42
CA ASN A 240 14.26 -2.14 33.81
C ASN A 240 14.10 -2.20 32.29
N ILE A 241 12.90 -1.94 31.77
CA ILE A 241 12.67 -1.92 30.32
C ILE A 241 13.25 -0.69 29.67
N ARG A 242 13.07 0.49 30.27
CA ARG A 242 13.74 1.70 29.77
C ARG A 242 15.24 1.43 29.68
N ARG A 243 15.85 0.95 30.77
CA ARG A 243 17.27 0.58 30.79
C ARG A 243 17.62 -0.48 29.75
N TYR A 244 16.79 -1.51 29.60
CA TYR A 244 17.01 -2.56 28.61
C TYR A 244 17.01 -2.00 27.18
N LEU A 245 16.07 -1.12 26.85
CA LEU A 245 15.96 -0.51 25.52
C LEU A 245 17.08 0.50 25.28
N THR A 246 17.47 1.30 26.27
CA THR A 246 18.40 2.43 26.06
C THR A 246 19.86 2.06 26.30
N SER A 247 20.14 1.05 27.12
CA SER A 247 21.52 0.60 27.41
C SER A 247 22.04 -0.46 26.43
N ASN A 248 21.18 -0.99 25.56
CA ASN A 248 21.56 -2.00 24.57
C ASN A 248 21.37 -1.47 23.14
N ARG A 249 22.26 -1.90 22.25
CA ARG A 249 22.13 -1.71 20.79
C ARG A 249 21.59 -2.96 20.08
N ALA A 250 21.85 -4.13 20.65
CA ALA A 250 21.37 -5.41 20.16
C ALA A 250 20.42 -6.06 21.18
N TYR A 251 19.32 -6.62 20.69
CA TYR A 251 18.31 -7.33 21.49
C TYR A 251 18.23 -8.77 21.04
N GLY A 252 18.80 -9.67 21.85
CA GLY A 252 19.03 -11.05 21.41
C GLY A 252 20.04 -11.08 20.27
N GLU A 253 19.87 -12.01 19.32
CA GLU A 253 20.75 -12.15 18.16
C GLU A 253 20.29 -11.32 16.94
N ASP A 254 18.99 -11.00 16.87
CA ASP A 254 18.38 -10.47 15.64
C ASP A 254 17.86 -9.02 15.77
N GLY A 255 17.64 -8.52 16.99
CA GLY A 255 17.09 -7.18 17.23
C GLY A 255 18.17 -6.12 17.24
N VAL A 256 17.93 -4.99 16.56
CA VAL A 256 18.88 -3.89 16.42
C VAL A 256 18.18 -2.57 16.72
N ARG A 257 18.82 -1.71 17.53
CA ARG A 257 18.48 -0.29 17.66
C ARG A 257 19.38 0.52 16.73
N ASP A 258 18.77 1.29 15.84
CA ASP A 258 19.48 2.16 14.89
C ASP A 258 19.74 3.52 15.58
N ASP A 259 20.77 3.58 16.41
CA ASP A 259 21.13 4.75 17.25
C ASP A 259 21.36 6.03 16.43
N GLU A 260 21.84 5.90 15.19
CA GLU A 260 22.07 7.00 14.27
C GLU A 260 20.79 7.73 13.83
N LEU A 261 19.62 7.09 14.01
CA LEU A 261 18.32 7.66 13.70
C LEU A 261 17.65 8.27 14.93
N GLU A 262 18.28 8.26 16.11
CA GLU A 262 17.67 8.79 17.32
C GLU A 262 17.26 10.27 17.18
N LEU A 263 16.02 10.59 17.56
CA LEU A 263 15.54 11.97 17.63
C LEU A 263 15.39 12.40 19.10
N SER A 264 16.43 13.02 19.64
CA SER A 264 16.48 13.44 21.04
C SER A 264 15.82 14.81 21.27
N ASN A 265 15.34 15.04 22.50
CA ASN A 265 14.77 16.32 22.95
C ASN A 265 13.58 16.83 22.11
N ILE A 266 12.72 15.91 21.66
CA ILE A 266 11.48 16.24 20.95
C ILE A 266 10.31 16.40 21.92
N GLU A 267 9.26 17.10 21.49
CA GLU A 267 7.98 17.15 22.19
C GLU A 267 6.97 16.22 21.51
N LEU A 268 6.41 15.26 22.25
CA LEU A 268 5.35 14.36 21.79
C LEU A 268 4.29 14.26 22.88
N GLY A 269 3.04 14.54 22.53
CA GLY A 269 1.92 14.43 23.49
C GLY A 269 2.06 15.32 24.73
N GLY A 270 2.77 16.44 24.62
CA GLY A 270 3.06 17.35 25.73
C GLY A 270 4.19 16.88 26.67
N ARG A 271 4.91 15.81 26.31
CA ARG A 271 6.08 15.30 27.02
C ARG A 271 7.34 15.54 26.21
N ARG A 272 8.45 15.85 26.89
CA ARG A 272 9.77 16.00 26.27
C ARG A 272 10.55 14.71 26.40
N GLY A 273 11.10 14.22 25.30
CA GLY A 273 11.76 12.92 25.28
C GLY A 273 12.58 12.65 24.04
N THR A 274 12.90 11.38 23.85
CA THR A 274 13.71 10.85 22.76
C THR A 274 12.93 9.76 22.02
N LEU A 275 12.93 9.78 20.69
CA LEU A 275 12.47 8.65 19.88
C LEU A 275 13.62 7.71 19.54
N HIS A 276 13.42 6.44 19.87
CA HIS A 276 14.30 5.32 19.54
C HIS A 276 13.68 4.45 18.45
N PHE A 277 14.52 3.98 17.53
CA PHE A 277 14.11 3.21 16.36
C PHE A 277 14.73 1.81 16.42
N ILE A 278 13.87 0.79 16.47
CA ILE A 278 14.27 -0.60 16.71
C ILE A 278 13.67 -1.50 15.63
N ARG A 279 14.43 -2.47 15.15
CA ARG A 279 13.97 -3.44 14.16
C ARG A 279 14.41 -4.86 14.46
N PHE A 280 13.65 -5.82 13.96
CA PHE A 280 14.02 -7.23 13.95
C PHE A 280 13.28 -7.98 12.83
N PRO A 281 13.75 -9.16 12.40
CA PRO A 281 13.09 -9.96 11.37
C PRO A 281 11.69 -10.42 11.78
N THR A 282 10.70 -10.31 10.89
CA THR A 282 9.33 -10.78 11.14
C THR A 282 9.26 -12.27 11.47
N SER A 283 10.21 -13.07 10.97
CA SER A 283 10.34 -14.49 11.33
C SER A 283 10.58 -14.73 12.84
N LYS A 284 11.08 -13.72 13.56
CA LYS A 284 11.34 -13.77 15.00
C LYS A 284 10.20 -13.18 15.84
N MET A 285 9.04 -12.89 15.24
CA MET A 285 7.90 -12.29 15.95
C MET A 285 7.40 -13.14 17.12
N MET A 286 7.39 -14.48 16.98
CA MET A 286 6.99 -15.35 18.09
C MET A 286 7.97 -15.28 19.27
N ASN A 287 9.27 -15.26 18.99
CA ASN A 287 10.31 -15.08 20.01
C ASN A 287 10.15 -13.74 20.73
N PHE A 288 9.79 -12.69 20.01
CA PHE A 288 9.48 -11.38 20.59
C PHE A 288 8.26 -11.45 21.51
N ILE A 289 7.16 -12.08 21.10
CA ILE A 289 5.97 -12.26 21.93
C ILE A 289 6.30 -13.06 23.20
N ASP A 290 7.05 -14.16 23.07
CA ASP A 290 7.46 -14.98 24.22
C ASP A 290 8.36 -14.18 25.18
N MET A 291 9.26 -13.34 24.64
CA MET A 291 10.05 -12.41 25.46
C MET A 291 9.17 -11.39 26.19
N CYS A 292 8.13 -10.84 25.55
CA CYS A 292 7.17 -9.93 26.18
C CYS A 292 6.42 -10.58 27.35
N VAL A 293 6.09 -11.87 27.25
CA VAL A 293 5.52 -12.65 28.35
C VAL A 293 6.56 -12.84 29.47
N MET A 294 7.73 -13.39 29.14
CA MET A 294 8.78 -13.73 30.11
C MET A 294 9.28 -12.52 30.91
N ARG A 295 9.34 -11.34 30.29
CA ARG A 295 9.80 -10.10 30.94
C ARG A 295 8.66 -9.27 31.53
N ASN A 296 7.42 -9.78 31.55
CA ASN A 296 6.24 -9.08 32.02
C ASN A 296 6.02 -7.71 31.33
N LEU A 297 6.37 -7.57 30.05
CA LEU A 297 6.21 -6.29 29.32
C LEU A 297 4.73 -5.94 29.13
N HIS A 298 3.89 -6.97 29.03
CA HIS A 298 2.46 -6.86 28.83
C HIS A 298 1.71 -6.24 30.02
N THR A 299 2.31 -6.19 31.21
CA THR A 299 1.67 -5.58 32.40
C THR A 299 1.80 -4.06 32.45
N LEU A 300 2.61 -3.49 31.56
CA LEU A 300 2.97 -2.06 31.60
C LEU A 300 2.25 -1.22 30.56
N THR A 301 1.83 -1.84 29.46
CA THR A 301 1.00 -1.17 28.47
C THR A 301 -0.25 -2.00 28.24
N PHE A 302 -1.40 -1.35 28.37
CA PHE A 302 -2.69 -1.96 28.12
C PHE A 302 -3.12 -1.82 26.66
N GLN A 303 -2.40 -1.02 25.86
CA GLN A 303 -2.79 -0.71 24.49
C GLN A 303 -1.57 -0.49 23.60
N ILE A 304 -1.52 -1.20 22.47
CA ILE A 304 -0.48 -1.01 21.45
C ILE A 304 -1.14 -0.76 20.10
N PHE A 305 -0.67 0.30 19.44
CA PHE A 305 -1.07 0.64 18.07
C PHE A 305 -0.10 -0.02 17.10
N ALA A 306 -0.66 -0.80 16.18
CA ALA A 306 0.08 -1.66 15.27
C ALA A 306 -0.41 -1.52 13.84
N THR A 307 0.50 -1.60 12.89
CA THR A 307 0.19 -1.55 11.45
C THR A 307 1.00 -2.59 10.66
N GLY A 308 0.83 -2.57 9.34
CA GLY A 308 1.38 -3.56 8.42
C GLY A 308 0.56 -4.85 8.41
N GLY A 309 0.75 -5.68 7.38
CA GLY A 309 0.04 -6.95 7.25
C GLY A 309 0.22 -7.90 8.45
N GLY A 310 1.35 -7.80 9.16
CA GLY A 310 1.61 -8.58 10.35
C GLY A 310 0.74 -8.20 11.55
N ALA A 311 0.22 -6.98 11.62
CA ALA A 311 -0.72 -6.59 12.68
C ALA A 311 -2.02 -7.40 12.64
N TYR A 312 -2.42 -7.89 11.47
CA TYR A 312 -3.52 -8.82 11.30
C TYR A 312 -3.08 -10.27 11.51
N LYS A 313 -1.94 -10.65 10.92
CA LYS A 313 -1.43 -12.03 10.96
C LYS A 313 -1.18 -12.54 12.39
N PHE A 314 -0.59 -11.71 13.24
CA PHE A 314 -0.17 -12.10 14.60
C PHE A 314 -1.15 -11.64 15.69
N GLU A 315 -2.29 -11.06 15.32
CA GLU A 315 -3.27 -10.53 16.28
C GLU A 315 -3.67 -11.57 17.32
N LYS A 316 -4.02 -12.78 16.87
CA LYS A 316 -4.46 -13.85 17.77
C LYS A 316 -3.38 -14.22 18.77
N ASP A 317 -2.15 -14.45 18.32
CA ASP A 317 -1.03 -14.82 19.20
C ASP A 317 -0.73 -13.74 20.23
N ILE A 318 -0.81 -12.47 19.82
CA ILE A 318 -0.57 -11.31 20.69
C ILE A 318 -1.68 -11.17 21.74
N VAL A 319 -2.95 -11.21 21.31
CA VAL A 319 -4.09 -11.06 22.22
C VAL A 319 -4.16 -12.23 23.19
N ASP A 320 -3.97 -13.46 22.72
CA ASP A 320 -4.05 -14.67 23.56
C ASP A 320 -2.90 -14.72 24.58
N LYS A 321 -1.66 -14.39 24.18
CA LYS A 321 -0.48 -14.50 25.06
C LYS A 321 -0.21 -13.26 25.91
N LEU A 322 -0.41 -12.06 25.36
CA LEU A 322 -0.08 -10.79 26.05
C LEU A 322 -1.29 -10.16 26.73
N GLN A 323 -2.52 -10.51 26.35
CA GLN A 323 -3.75 -9.96 26.93
C GLN A 323 -3.81 -8.41 26.89
N ILE A 324 -3.20 -7.81 25.87
CA ILE A 324 -3.21 -6.35 25.63
C ILE A 324 -4.31 -5.95 24.64
N SER A 325 -4.75 -4.70 24.70
CA SER A 325 -5.58 -4.11 23.65
C SER A 325 -4.74 -3.88 22.38
N TRP A 326 -5.11 -4.56 21.31
CA TRP A 326 -4.39 -4.53 20.04
C TRP A 326 -5.12 -3.64 19.02
N CYS A 327 -4.59 -2.43 18.80
CA CYS A 327 -5.21 -1.41 17.96
C CYS A 327 -4.59 -1.40 16.57
N LYS A 328 -5.26 -2.01 15.60
CA LYS A 328 -4.80 -2.07 14.21
C LYS A 328 -5.03 -0.74 13.49
N CYS A 329 -4.01 -0.25 12.79
CA CYS A 329 -4.03 0.96 11.97
C CYS A 329 -3.75 0.63 10.50
N ASP A 330 -4.27 1.43 9.58
CA ASP A 330 -3.93 1.32 8.16
C ASP A 330 -2.45 1.68 7.90
N GLU A 331 -1.79 0.89 7.06
CA GLU A 331 -0.34 0.98 6.78
C GLU A 331 0.03 2.26 6.03
N LEU A 332 -0.79 2.66 5.06
CA LEU A 332 -0.53 3.83 4.25
C LEU A 332 -0.89 5.11 5.01
N ASP A 333 -1.95 5.09 5.80
CA ASP A 333 -2.31 6.22 6.65
C ASP A 333 -1.25 6.50 7.72
N THR A 334 -0.75 5.46 8.38
CA THR A 334 0.31 5.61 9.37
C THR A 334 1.65 6.01 8.73
N LEU A 335 1.97 5.48 7.55
CA LEU A 335 3.11 5.92 6.75
C LEU A 335 3.06 7.43 6.50
N MET A 336 1.93 7.95 6.01
CA MET A 336 1.76 9.37 5.74
C MET A 336 1.85 10.22 7.02
N LYS A 337 1.17 9.80 8.09
CA LYS A 337 1.22 10.49 9.39
C LYS A 337 2.63 10.56 9.97
N GLY A 338 3.38 9.47 9.85
CA GLY A 338 4.76 9.38 10.32
C GLY A 338 5.72 10.23 9.49
N LEU A 339 5.63 10.14 8.16
CA LEU A 339 6.43 10.93 7.23
C LEU A 339 6.26 12.43 7.51
N CYS A 340 5.02 12.91 7.55
CA CYS A 340 4.74 14.32 7.82
C CYS A 340 5.19 14.76 9.22
N TYR A 341 5.15 13.87 10.21
CA TYR A 341 5.58 14.19 11.57
C TYR A 341 7.10 14.30 11.68
N ILE A 342 7.84 13.28 11.25
CA ILE A 342 9.31 13.27 11.30
C ILE A 342 9.89 14.40 10.47
N SER A 343 9.32 14.67 9.29
CA SER A 343 9.80 15.75 8.42
C SER A 343 9.66 17.14 9.05
N LYS A 344 8.66 17.35 9.92
CA LYS A 344 8.51 18.60 10.69
C LYS A 344 9.49 18.69 11.86
N LEU A 345 9.90 17.54 12.42
CA LEU A 345 10.86 17.48 13.53
C LEU A 345 12.31 17.58 13.07
N ASN A 346 12.64 16.99 11.92
CA ASN A 346 13.99 16.87 11.41
C ASN A 346 14.15 17.64 10.09
N SER A 347 14.74 18.84 10.15
CA SER A 347 15.02 19.65 8.96
C SER A 347 15.96 18.99 7.94
N LYS A 348 16.69 17.94 8.35
CA LYS A 348 17.60 17.15 7.51
C LYS A 348 16.99 15.83 7.04
N GLU A 349 15.67 15.65 7.22
CA GLU A 349 15.02 14.37 6.94
C GLU A 349 15.12 13.95 5.47
N CYS A 350 15.01 14.91 4.57
CA CYS A 350 15.10 14.65 3.14
C CYS A 350 16.48 14.96 2.60
N PHE A 351 16.89 14.18 1.61
CA PHE A 351 18.11 14.43 0.83
C PHE A 351 17.95 13.94 -0.60
N TYR A 352 18.86 14.38 -1.48
CA TYR A 352 18.97 13.88 -2.84
C TYR A 352 20.44 13.71 -3.24
N TYR A 353 20.69 12.95 -4.30
CA TYR A 353 22.00 12.84 -4.92
C TYR A 353 22.06 13.74 -6.15
N GLU A 354 23.04 14.64 -6.19
CA GLU A 354 23.39 15.40 -7.39
C GLU A 354 24.43 14.60 -8.17
N GLU A 355 24.29 14.55 -9.50
CA GLU A 355 25.15 13.73 -10.37
C GLU A 355 25.33 12.27 -9.88
N PRO A 356 24.23 11.49 -9.72
CA PRO A 356 24.28 10.18 -9.08
C PRO A 356 25.24 9.17 -9.76
N GLN A 357 25.63 9.41 -11.01
CA GLN A 357 26.62 8.67 -11.79
C GLN A 357 28.09 8.92 -11.40
N ASN A 358 28.41 9.95 -10.58
CA ASN A 358 29.78 10.27 -10.19
C ASN A 358 30.23 9.45 -8.97
N ASP A 359 31.00 8.39 -9.19
CA ASP A 359 31.52 7.51 -8.12
C ASP A 359 32.60 8.16 -7.25
N ALA A 360 33.26 9.22 -7.72
CA ALA A 360 34.41 9.81 -7.01
C ALA A 360 33.98 10.71 -5.83
N ASN A 361 32.75 11.26 -5.87
CA ASN A 361 32.19 12.06 -4.79
C ASN A 361 30.65 12.01 -4.86
N PRO A 362 29.98 11.13 -4.11
CA PRO A 362 28.52 11.13 -4.06
C PRO A 362 28.08 12.41 -3.36
N ASN A 363 27.69 13.39 -4.17
CA ASN A 363 27.22 14.70 -3.75
C ASN A 363 25.83 14.55 -3.10
N LYS A 364 25.79 13.99 -1.87
CA LYS A 364 24.59 13.92 -1.03
C LYS A 364 24.28 15.32 -0.53
N HIS A 365 23.19 15.90 -1.01
CA HIS A 365 22.76 17.23 -0.61
C HIS A 365 21.54 17.15 0.30
N PRO A 366 21.56 17.85 1.45
CA PRO A 366 20.37 17.98 2.27
C PRO A 366 19.28 18.68 1.45
N PHE A 367 18.07 18.18 1.56
CA PHE A 367 16.89 18.77 0.96
C PHE A 367 15.99 19.25 2.10
N VAL A 368 15.93 20.57 2.28
CA VAL A 368 15.00 21.14 3.27
C VAL A 368 13.59 20.74 2.86
N PHE A 369 12.86 20.11 3.78
CA PHE A 369 11.48 19.69 3.58
C PHE A 369 10.55 20.92 3.50
N ASP A 370 10.57 21.60 2.37
CA ASP A 370 9.42 22.33 1.82
C ASP A 370 8.87 21.47 0.68
N ILE A 371 8.38 20.27 1.02
CA ILE A 371 7.79 19.41 -0.01
C ILE A 371 6.47 20.03 -0.42
N LYS A 372 6.56 20.89 -1.43
CA LYS A 372 5.41 21.40 -2.16
C LYS A 372 4.61 20.20 -2.64
N HIS A 373 3.32 20.20 -2.41
CA HIS A 373 2.47 19.22 -3.07
C HIS A 373 2.24 19.64 -4.54
N PRO A 374 1.95 18.70 -5.44
CA PRO A 374 1.92 17.25 -5.23
C PRO A 374 3.32 16.61 -5.27
N PHE A 375 3.43 15.40 -4.72
CA PHE A 375 4.59 14.52 -4.89
C PHE A 375 4.15 13.05 -5.01
N LEU A 376 5.04 12.19 -5.52
CA LEU A 376 4.85 10.74 -5.43
C LEU A 376 5.59 10.18 -4.24
N LEU A 377 4.94 9.29 -3.48
CA LEU A 377 5.59 8.48 -2.46
C LEU A 377 5.65 7.03 -2.94
N VAL A 378 6.86 6.51 -3.07
CA VAL A 378 7.16 5.13 -3.46
C VAL A 378 7.68 4.40 -2.23
N ASN A 379 6.81 3.63 -1.58
CA ASN A 379 7.16 2.84 -0.41
C ASN A 379 7.64 1.44 -0.83
N ILE A 380 8.94 1.18 -0.66
CA ILE A 380 9.64 -0.05 -1.06
C ILE A 380 9.80 -0.98 0.17
N GLY A 381 8.81 -1.84 0.37
CA GLY A 381 8.82 -2.91 1.37
C GLY A 381 9.06 -4.29 0.75
N SER A 382 8.38 -5.31 1.27
CA SER A 382 8.39 -6.66 0.66
C SER A 382 7.82 -6.61 -0.77
N GLY A 383 6.74 -5.85 -0.98
CA GLY A 383 6.28 -5.34 -2.27
C GLY A 383 6.37 -3.81 -2.30
N ILE A 384 5.74 -3.18 -3.28
CA ILE A 384 5.82 -1.73 -3.48
C ILE A 384 4.43 -1.12 -3.60
N SER A 385 4.22 -0.01 -2.91
CA SER A 385 3.04 0.85 -3.06
C SER A 385 3.47 2.24 -3.52
N ILE A 386 2.78 2.76 -4.53
CA ILE A 386 3.04 4.09 -5.11
C ILE A 386 1.81 4.97 -4.88
N LEU A 387 2.01 6.10 -4.23
CA LEU A 387 0.96 7.02 -3.82
C LEU A 387 1.13 8.38 -4.51
N HIS A 388 0.03 8.94 -5.01
CA HIS A 388 -0.08 10.36 -5.31
C HIS A 388 -0.40 11.08 -4.00
N VAL A 389 0.38 12.09 -3.62
CA VAL A 389 0.16 12.87 -2.39
C VAL A 389 -0.08 14.34 -2.71
N GLU A 390 -1.33 14.79 -2.53
CA GLU A 390 -1.75 16.19 -2.71
C GLU A 390 -1.70 16.99 -1.39
N SER A 391 -1.80 16.33 -0.24
CA SER A 391 -1.61 16.93 1.09
C SER A 391 -1.42 15.85 2.17
N GLU A 392 -1.12 16.23 3.42
CA GLU A 392 -1.08 15.30 4.57
C GLU A 392 -2.36 14.47 4.73
N SER A 393 -3.52 15.01 4.33
CA SER A 393 -4.84 14.35 4.44
C SER A 393 -5.44 13.93 3.10
N SER A 394 -4.76 14.18 1.98
CA SER A 394 -5.26 13.83 0.65
C SER A 394 -4.18 13.15 -0.16
N TYR A 395 -4.33 11.84 -0.28
CA TYR A 395 -3.46 10.98 -1.05
C TYR A 395 -4.26 9.78 -1.55
N ARG A 396 -3.77 9.15 -2.60
CA ARG A 396 -4.34 7.91 -3.13
C ARG A 396 -3.23 6.98 -3.58
N ARG A 397 -3.42 5.68 -3.37
CA ARG A 397 -2.57 4.66 -3.96
C ARG A 397 -2.88 4.57 -5.46
N ILE A 398 -1.94 4.98 -6.30
CA ILE A 398 -2.10 4.93 -7.76
C ILE A 398 -1.94 3.49 -8.24
N THR A 399 -0.86 2.83 -7.79
CA THR A 399 -0.51 1.48 -8.21
C THR A 399 0.50 0.85 -7.24
N GLY A 400 1.02 -0.32 -7.59
CA GLY A 400 2.15 -0.95 -6.95
C GLY A 400 2.71 -2.09 -7.79
N THR A 401 3.80 -2.69 -7.32
CA THR A 401 4.39 -3.88 -7.93
C THR A 401 4.72 -4.90 -6.86
N SER A 402 4.58 -6.18 -7.19
CA SER A 402 5.04 -7.28 -6.34
C SER A 402 6.56 -7.50 -6.41
N ILE A 403 7.23 -6.87 -7.38
CA ILE A 403 8.69 -6.91 -7.54
C ILE A 403 9.32 -5.85 -6.63
N GLY A 404 9.54 -6.22 -5.38
CA GLY A 404 10.12 -5.34 -4.35
C GLY A 404 11.27 -5.98 -3.59
N GLY A 405 11.48 -5.54 -2.35
CA GLY A 405 12.55 -6.05 -1.49
C GLY A 405 12.39 -7.53 -1.14
N GLY A 406 11.16 -8.05 -1.11
CA GLY A 406 10.89 -9.48 -0.91
C GLY A 406 11.32 -10.32 -2.10
N THR A 407 11.14 -9.81 -3.33
CA THR A 407 11.62 -10.45 -4.55
C THR A 407 13.13 -10.45 -4.62
N PHE A 408 13.77 -9.31 -4.30
CA PHE A 408 15.22 -9.21 -4.20
C PHE A 408 15.79 -10.25 -3.23
N LEU A 409 15.35 -10.22 -1.96
CA LEU A 409 15.86 -11.12 -0.95
C LEU A 409 15.57 -12.59 -1.30
N GLY A 410 14.35 -12.92 -1.72
CA GLY A 410 13.97 -14.29 -2.07
C GLY A 410 14.81 -14.86 -3.21
N LEU A 411 15.04 -14.08 -4.28
CA LEU A 411 15.89 -14.51 -5.40
C LEU A 411 17.36 -14.60 -4.98
N CYS A 412 17.87 -13.66 -4.20
CA CYS A 412 19.24 -13.74 -3.68
C CYS A 412 19.44 -15.00 -2.83
N CYS A 413 18.50 -15.35 -1.94
CA CYS A 413 18.57 -16.59 -1.16
C CYS A 413 18.64 -17.82 -2.07
N LEU A 414 17.81 -17.88 -3.11
CA LEU A 414 17.77 -19.00 -4.06
C LEU A 414 19.05 -19.11 -4.91
N LEU A 415 19.56 -17.97 -5.40
CA LEU A 415 20.66 -17.93 -6.37
C LEU A 415 22.03 -17.98 -5.72
N THR A 416 22.16 -17.49 -4.48
CA THR A 416 23.47 -17.31 -3.82
C THR A 416 23.59 -18.12 -2.54
N GLY A 417 22.47 -18.51 -1.92
CA GLY A 417 22.44 -19.15 -0.61
C GLY A 417 22.59 -18.19 0.57
N CYS A 418 22.56 -16.87 0.35
CA CYS A 418 22.50 -15.91 1.45
C CYS A 418 21.22 -16.12 2.30
N SER A 419 21.28 -15.68 3.55
CA SER A 419 20.23 -15.93 4.54
C SER A 419 19.58 -14.65 5.09
N SER A 420 20.19 -13.49 4.83
CA SER A 420 19.73 -12.20 5.32
C SER A 420 19.81 -11.11 4.26
N TYR A 421 19.05 -10.03 4.47
CA TYR A 421 19.09 -8.85 3.61
C TYR A 421 20.47 -8.20 3.61
N ASP A 422 21.10 -8.06 4.79
CA ASP A 422 22.40 -7.39 4.90
C ASP A 422 23.50 -8.20 4.19
N GLU A 423 23.46 -9.53 4.27
CA GLU A 423 24.35 -10.42 3.49
C GLU A 423 24.11 -10.30 1.98
N ALA A 424 22.84 -10.22 1.55
CA ALA A 424 22.50 -10.05 0.13
C ALA A 424 23.01 -8.71 -0.43
N ILE A 425 22.91 -7.62 0.34
CA ILE A 425 23.45 -6.31 -0.04
C ILE A 425 24.98 -6.33 -0.07
N GLN A 426 25.62 -6.97 0.91
CA GLN A 426 27.08 -7.13 0.92
C GLN A 426 27.55 -7.86 -0.36
N LEU A 427 26.94 -9.01 -0.68
CA LEU A 427 27.25 -9.74 -1.92
C LEU A 427 27.03 -8.89 -3.18
N ALA A 428 25.92 -8.14 -3.24
CA ALA A 428 25.65 -7.26 -4.37
C ALA A 428 26.67 -6.13 -4.51
N SER A 429 27.23 -5.63 -3.41
CA SER A 429 28.25 -4.56 -3.43
C SER A 429 29.56 -5.01 -4.10
N GLU A 430 29.87 -6.31 -4.03
CA GLU A 430 31.09 -6.93 -4.57
C GLU A 430 30.92 -7.45 -6.01
N GLY A 431 29.67 -7.53 -6.48
CA GLY A 431 29.33 -8.12 -7.77
C GLY A 431 29.36 -7.13 -8.93
N ASP A 432 29.41 -7.70 -10.14
CA ASP A 432 29.27 -6.99 -11.42
C ASP A 432 28.08 -7.57 -12.20
N SER A 433 26.98 -6.80 -12.31
CA SER A 433 25.79 -7.27 -13.01
C SER A 433 26.00 -7.47 -14.50
N THR A 434 27.00 -6.84 -15.13
CA THR A 434 27.23 -6.93 -16.58
C THR A 434 27.70 -8.31 -17.04
N LYS A 435 28.15 -9.16 -16.12
CA LYS A 435 28.46 -10.58 -16.40
C LYS A 435 27.20 -11.44 -16.49
N VAL A 436 26.09 -10.98 -15.95
CA VAL A 436 24.81 -11.69 -15.85
C VAL A 436 23.77 -11.09 -16.80
N ASP A 437 23.70 -9.76 -16.86
CA ASP A 437 22.77 -9.00 -17.68
C ASP A 437 23.29 -8.81 -19.11
N LYS A 438 22.39 -8.87 -20.09
CA LYS A 438 22.70 -8.54 -21.47
C LYS A 438 22.49 -7.05 -21.71
N LEU A 439 23.53 -6.36 -22.15
CA LEU A 439 23.52 -4.92 -22.39
C LEU A 439 23.15 -4.58 -23.85
N VAL A 440 22.80 -3.33 -24.13
CA VAL A 440 22.50 -2.85 -25.49
C VAL A 440 23.69 -3.12 -26.43
N LYS A 441 24.92 -2.86 -25.99
CA LYS A 441 26.13 -3.11 -26.78
C LYS A 441 26.35 -4.59 -27.10
N ASP A 442 25.82 -5.50 -26.30
CA ASP A 442 25.93 -6.95 -26.55
C ASP A 442 25.01 -7.40 -27.70
N ILE A 443 24.02 -6.58 -28.05
CA ILE A 443 23.07 -6.82 -29.15
C ILE A 443 23.48 -6.02 -30.39
N TYR A 444 23.80 -4.73 -30.22
CA TYR A 444 24.03 -3.78 -31.31
C TYR A 444 25.51 -3.52 -31.63
N GLY A 445 26.45 -4.02 -30.82
CA GLY A 445 27.89 -3.73 -30.95
C GLY A 445 28.31 -2.32 -30.48
N GLY A 446 27.37 -1.54 -29.92
CA GLY A 446 27.57 -0.16 -29.48
C GLY A 446 26.27 0.44 -28.95
N ASP A 447 26.07 1.74 -29.16
CA ASP A 447 24.82 2.42 -28.84
C ASP A 447 23.73 2.07 -29.85
N TYR A 448 22.46 2.11 -29.42
CA TYR A 448 21.32 2.09 -30.34
C TYR A 448 20.88 3.54 -30.62
N GLU A 449 21.55 4.16 -31.60
CA GLU A 449 21.45 5.60 -31.91
C GLU A 449 20.03 6.08 -32.22
N ARG A 450 19.25 5.29 -32.96
CA ARG A 450 17.90 5.71 -33.43
C ARG A 450 16.98 6.15 -32.30
N PHE A 451 17.07 5.50 -31.14
CA PHE A 451 16.24 5.81 -29.97
C PHE A 451 17.07 6.35 -28.79
N GLY A 452 18.36 6.63 -29.01
CA GLY A 452 19.25 7.19 -27.99
C GLY A 452 19.43 6.28 -26.78
N LEU A 453 19.59 4.96 -26.99
CA LEU A 453 19.90 4.01 -25.92
C LEU A 453 21.41 3.74 -25.88
N PRO A 454 22.13 4.20 -24.84
CA PRO A 454 23.55 3.91 -24.71
C PRO A 454 23.85 2.42 -24.56
N GLY A 455 25.00 2.01 -25.07
CA GLY A 455 25.45 0.62 -25.10
C GLY A 455 25.61 -0.01 -23.71
N HIS A 456 25.82 0.79 -22.66
CA HIS A 456 25.97 0.32 -21.29
C HIS A 456 24.63 0.05 -20.58
N ILE A 457 23.50 0.44 -21.17
CA ILE A 457 22.17 0.18 -20.59
C ILE A 457 21.85 -1.31 -20.68
N VAL A 458 21.22 -1.84 -19.63
CA VAL A 458 20.69 -3.21 -19.61
C VAL A 458 19.56 -3.33 -20.64
N ALA A 459 19.74 -4.22 -21.63
CA ALA A 459 18.71 -4.55 -22.60
C ALA A 459 17.85 -5.73 -22.13
N SER A 460 18.46 -6.70 -21.45
CA SER A 460 17.76 -7.86 -20.89
C SER A 460 18.44 -8.32 -19.60
N SER A 461 17.77 -8.08 -18.47
CA SER A 461 18.14 -8.58 -17.15
C SER A 461 18.29 -10.10 -17.16
N PHE A 462 19.39 -10.62 -16.59
CA PHE A 462 19.77 -12.04 -16.63
C PHE A 462 19.92 -12.64 -18.04
N GLY A 463 20.00 -11.79 -19.08
CA GLY A 463 19.97 -12.21 -20.48
C GLY A 463 21.17 -13.02 -20.95
N HIS A 464 22.28 -13.07 -20.20
CA HIS A 464 23.41 -13.96 -20.48
C HIS A 464 23.23 -15.36 -19.87
N MET A 465 22.34 -15.52 -18.89
CA MET A 465 22.17 -16.78 -18.15
C MET A 465 21.52 -17.89 -18.97
N ASN A 466 21.05 -17.62 -20.19
CA ASN A 466 20.64 -18.67 -21.13
C ASN A 466 21.85 -19.45 -21.69
N LEU A 467 23.06 -18.89 -21.68
CA LEU A 467 24.30 -19.52 -22.13
C LEU A 467 24.98 -20.30 -21.01
N LEU A 468 25.32 -21.57 -21.25
CA LEU A 468 25.96 -22.42 -20.24
C LEU A 468 27.30 -21.86 -19.75
N GLU A 469 28.16 -21.44 -20.67
CA GLU A 469 29.48 -20.88 -20.36
C GLU A 469 29.39 -19.65 -19.46
N LYS A 470 28.42 -18.76 -19.71
CA LYS A 470 28.19 -17.57 -18.88
C LYS A 470 27.68 -17.91 -17.49
N ARG A 471 26.82 -18.93 -17.37
CA ARG A 471 26.37 -19.43 -16.05
C ARG A 471 27.53 -19.97 -15.22
N GLU A 472 28.47 -20.67 -15.85
CA GLU A 472 29.65 -21.23 -15.15
C GLU A 472 30.64 -20.14 -14.70
N GLN A 473 30.67 -19.00 -15.39
CA GLN A 473 31.54 -17.86 -15.06
C GLN A 473 30.94 -16.91 -14.01
N ALA A 474 29.61 -16.86 -13.89
CA ALA A 474 28.94 -15.92 -12.99
C ALA A 474 29.17 -16.28 -11.51
N SER A 475 29.67 -15.33 -10.73
CA SER A 475 29.80 -15.52 -9.28
C SER A 475 28.46 -15.27 -8.57
N LYS A 476 28.38 -15.73 -7.31
CA LYS A 476 27.24 -15.41 -6.43
C LYS A 476 27.07 -13.90 -6.22
N ALA A 477 28.16 -13.15 -6.11
CA ALA A 477 28.15 -11.71 -5.99
C ALA A 477 27.57 -11.05 -7.25
N ASP A 478 27.98 -11.51 -8.45
CA ASP A 478 27.45 -11.01 -9.72
C ASP A 478 25.94 -11.27 -9.84
N LEU A 479 25.47 -12.45 -9.42
CA LEU A 479 24.04 -12.79 -9.39
C LEU A 479 23.27 -11.89 -8.42
N ALA A 480 23.78 -11.66 -7.20
CA ALA A 480 23.16 -10.74 -6.23
C ALA A 480 23.08 -9.31 -6.78
N ARG A 481 24.15 -8.82 -7.42
CA ARG A 481 24.18 -7.49 -8.04
C ARG A 481 23.19 -7.39 -9.20
N ALA A 482 23.08 -8.40 -10.05
CA ALA A 482 22.10 -8.43 -11.14
C ALA A 482 20.66 -8.48 -10.63
N THR A 483 20.37 -9.23 -9.54
CA THR A 483 19.06 -9.21 -8.89
C THR A 483 18.75 -7.81 -8.38
N LEU A 484 19.70 -7.15 -7.69
CA LEU A 484 19.53 -5.80 -7.17
C LEU A 484 19.22 -4.80 -8.28
N VAL A 485 20.05 -4.77 -9.33
CA VAL A 485 19.89 -3.87 -10.49
C VAL A 485 18.57 -4.11 -11.20
N THR A 486 18.16 -5.37 -11.38
CA THR A 486 16.89 -5.71 -12.05
C THR A 486 15.69 -5.19 -11.27
N VAL A 487 15.66 -5.40 -9.95
CA VAL A 487 14.60 -4.88 -9.09
C VAL A 487 14.58 -3.36 -9.14
N LEU A 488 15.71 -2.69 -8.92
CA LEU A 488 15.79 -1.23 -8.93
C LEU A 488 15.40 -0.59 -10.26
N ASN A 489 15.84 -1.16 -11.39
CA ASN A 489 15.46 -0.66 -12.72
C ASN A 489 13.95 -0.80 -12.96
N ASN A 490 13.32 -1.88 -12.47
CA ASN A 490 11.87 -2.02 -12.52
C ASN A 490 11.17 -0.95 -11.67
N ILE A 491 11.63 -0.74 -10.43
CA ILE A 491 11.11 0.28 -9.52
C ILE A 491 11.22 1.67 -10.14
N GLY A 492 12.41 2.03 -10.63
CA GLY A 492 12.67 3.30 -11.29
C GLY A 492 11.78 3.50 -12.50
N SER A 493 11.65 2.49 -13.37
CA SER A 493 10.81 2.58 -14.57
C SER A 493 9.34 2.83 -14.24
N ILE A 494 8.76 2.07 -13.29
CA ILE A 494 7.36 2.24 -12.88
C ILE A 494 7.15 3.59 -12.19
N SER A 495 8.07 3.99 -11.32
CA SER A 495 7.99 5.27 -10.59
C SER A 495 8.04 6.46 -11.56
N MET A 496 8.90 6.40 -12.58
CA MET A 496 9.00 7.40 -13.63
C MET A 496 7.72 7.49 -14.46
N MET A 497 7.16 6.35 -14.90
CA MET A 497 5.89 6.34 -15.62
C MET A 497 4.74 6.90 -14.80
N CYS A 498 4.67 6.57 -13.50
CA CYS A 498 3.69 7.14 -12.59
C CYS A 498 3.88 8.65 -12.45
N ALA A 499 5.12 9.12 -12.26
CA ALA A 499 5.42 10.54 -12.10
C ALA A 499 4.99 11.35 -13.33
N GLN A 500 5.28 10.84 -14.53
CA GLN A 500 4.86 11.46 -15.78
C GLN A 500 3.34 11.47 -15.95
N THR A 501 2.67 10.35 -15.66
CA THR A 501 1.21 10.23 -15.78
C THR A 501 0.48 11.17 -14.82
N GLU A 502 1.03 11.32 -13.61
CA GLU A 502 0.48 12.14 -12.54
C GLU A 502 0.95 13.60 -12.60
N ASN A 503 1.81 13.93 -13.57
CA ASN A 503 2.43 15.25 -13.76
C ASN A 503 3.14 15.78 -12.50
N VAL A 504 3.96 14.92 -11.90
CA VAL A 504 4.72 15.19 -10.68
C VAL A 504 6.23 15.19 -10.98
N ASP A 505 6.94 16.18 -10.46
CA ASP A 505 8.39 16.37 -10.67
C ASP A 505 9.25 15.80 -9.53
N ARG A 506 8.64 15.31 -8.45
CA ARG A 506 9.32 14.81 -7.25
C ARG A 506 8.80 13.45 -6.84
N VAL A 507 9.72 12.51 -6.70
CA VAL A 507 9.46 11.14 -6.27
C VAL A 507 10.24 10.88 -5.00
N LEU A 508 9.52 10.70 -3.90
CA LEU A 508 10.06 10.32 -2.60
C LEU A 508 10.12 8.80 -2.53
N PHE A 509 11.30 8.26 -2.30
CA PHE A 509 11.49 6.85 -2.04
C PHE A 509 11.61 6.61 -0.53
N SER A 510 10.82 5.67 -0.04
CA SER A 510 10.78 5.24 1.36
C SER A 510 10.84 3.72 1.42
N GLY A 511 10.95 3.17 2.62
CA GLY A 511 10.85 1.75 2.91
C GLY A 511 12.20 1.12 3.22
N SER A 512 12.19 0.09 4.07
CA SER A 512 13.41 -0.53 4.61
C SER A 512 14.30 -1.22 3.57
N PHE A 513 13.85 -1.35 2.31
CA PHE A 513 14.68 -1.86 1.22
C PHE A 513 15.83 -0.92 0.86
N LEU A 514 15.74 0.37 1.19
CA LEU A 514 16.81 1.33 0.93
C LEU A 514 17.79 1.47 2.10
N ARG A 515 17.51 0.82 3.24
CA ARG A 515 18.32 0.92 4.46
C ARG A 515 19.76 0.57 4.12
N ILE A 516 20.70 1.43 4.55
CA ILE A 516 22.15 1.26 4.39
C ILE A 516 22.58 0.96 2.94
N ASN A 517 21.76 1.34 1.95
CA ASN A 517 21.93 0.92 0.56
C ASN A 517 22.05 2.12 -0.38
N GLU A 518 23.16 2.84 -0.22
CA GLU A 518 23.51 3.99 -1.07
C GLU A 518 23.53 3.62 -2.56
N VAL A 519 24.02 2.42 -2.90
CA VAL A 519 24.02 1.90 -4.28
C VAL A 519 22.61 1.92 -4.87
N SER A 520 21.62 1.42 -4.14
CA SER A 520 20.22 1.44 -4.57
C SER A 520 19.68 2.84 -4.77
N MET A 521 19.94 3.73 -3.81
CA MET A 521 19.48 5.12 -3.89
C MET A 521 20.07 5.84 -5.11
N ARG A 522 21.37 5.66 -5.37
CA ARG A 522 22.04 6.25 -6.53
C ARG A 522 21.51 5.71 -7.85
N ILE A 523 21.21 4.41 -7.95
CA ILE A 523 20.58 3.82 -9.15
C ILE A 523 19.19 4.44 -9.38
N LEU A 524 18.37 4.58 -8.34
CA LEU A 524 17.05 5.21 -8.46
C LEU A 524 17.15 6.69 -8.84
N ALA A 525 18.10 7.42 -8.23
CA ALA A 525 18.36 8.82 -8.57
C ALA A 525 18.78 8.97 -10.03
N TYR A 526 19.70 8.14 -10.50
CA TYR A 526 20.12 8.11 -11.90
C TYR A 526 18.95 7.78 -12.83
N ALA A 527 18.14 6.78 -12.48
CA ALA A 527 16.97 6.41 -13.28
C ALA A 527 15.97 7.57 -13.40
N MET A 528 15.69 8.28 -12.31
CA MET A 528 14.80 9.46 -12.35
C MET A 528 15.40 10.56 -13.21
N ASP A 529 16.67 10.92 -13.00
CA ASP A 529 17.33 12.02 -13.71
C ASP A 529 17.49 11.72 -15.21
N TYR A 530 18.10 10.59 -15.54
CA TYR A 530 18.43 10.20 -16.91
C TYR A 530 17.19 10.05 -17.79
N TRP A 531 16.21 9.23 -17.37
CA TRP A 531 15.03 8.93 -18.20
C TRP A 531 14.04 10.08 -18.27
N SER A 532 14.05 10.99 -17.28
CA SER A 532 13.23 12.21 -17.32
C SER A 532 13.92 13.41 -17.97
N ARG A 533 15.21 13.30 -18.31
CA ARG A 533 16.07 14.41 -18.76
C ARG A 533 16.13 15.55 -17.72
N GLY A 534 16.33 15.19 -16.46
CA GLY A 534 16.44 16.10 -15.32
C GLY A 534 15.12 16.74 -14.85
N LYS A 535 13.97 16.28 -15.36
CA LYS A 535 12.66 16.82 -14.97
C LYS A 535 12.11 16.25 -13.67
N ILE A 536 12.49 15.01 -13.34
CA ILE A 536 12.02 14.29 -12.15
C ILE A 536 13.18 14.11 -11.20
N LYS A 537 12.99 14.54 -9.95
CA LYS A 537 13.98 14.43 -8.89
C LYS A 537 13.62 13.31 -7.92
N ALA A 538 14.57 12.41 -7.67
CA ALA A 538 14.49 11.43 -6.59
C ALA A 538 14.84 12.09 -5.25
N ILE A 539 14.00 11.88 -4.25
CA ILE A 539 14.20 12.34 -2.87
C ILE A 539 14.20 11.11 -1.97
N PHE A 540 15.14 11.06 -1.03
CA PHE A 540 15.31 9.98 -0.06
C PHE A 540 15.13 10.50 1.36
N LEU A 541 14.96 9.59 2.30
CA LEU A 541 14.49 9.86 3.65
C LEU A 541 15.41 9.17 4.67
N GLU A 542 15.92 9.89 5.66
CA GLU A 542 16.81 9.29 6.67
C GLU A 542 16.07 8.20 7.49
N HIS A 543 14.77 8.39 7.77
CA HIS A 543 13.94 7.44 8.54
C HIS A 543 13.03 6.56 7.67
N GLU A 544 13.41 6.32 6.40
CA GLU A 544 12.65 5.61 5.37
C GLU A 544 11.94 4.32 5.82
N GLY A 545 12.50 3.58 6.77
CA GLY A 545 11.94 2.32 7.26
C GLY A 545 10.91 2.43 8.39
N TYR A 546 10.76 3.60 9.02
CA TYR A 546 10.14 3.73 10.34
C TYR A 546 8.85 4.54 10.40
N PHE A 547 8.49 5.25 9.33
CA PHE A 547 7.35 6.16 9.34
C PHE A 547 6.03 5.52 9.79
N SER A 548 5.69 4.31 9.32
CA SER A 548 4.44 3.66 9.74
C SER A 548 4.41 3.36 11.24
N ALA A 549 5.53 2.95 11.83
CA ALA A 549 5.63 2.75 13.28
C ALA A 549 5.52 4.07 14.06
N VAL A 550 6.12 5.16 13.55
CA VAL A 550 5.92 6.51 14.10
C VAL A 550 4.46 6.95 14.00
N GLY A 551 3.80 6.68 12.87
CA GLY A 551 2.39 6.97 12.66
C GLY A 551 1.48 6.27 13.67
N CYS A 552 1.76 5.00 13.97
CA CYS A 552 1.08 4.26 15.04
C CYS A 552 1.27 4.93 16.41
N LEU A 553 2.50 5.29 16.77
CA LEU A 553 2.79 5.96 18.03
C LEU A 553 2.06 7.30 18.13
N ARG A 554 2.06 8.10 17.04
CA ARG A 554 1.34 9.37 17.01
C ARG A 554 -0.17 9.19 17.15
N GLN A 555 -0.74 8.17 16.49
CA GLN A 555 -2.15 7.84 16.59
C GLN A 555 -2.54 7.47 18.03
N PHE A 556 -1.74 6.63 18.70
CA PHE A 556 -1.92 6.28 20.11
C PHE A 556 -2.05 7.53 21.00
N ILE A 557 -1.14 8.50 20.83
CA ILE A 557 -1.13 9.73 21.62
C ILE A 557 -2.36 10.61 21.31
N MET A 558 -2.75 10.72 20.04
CA MET A 558 -3.90 11.52 19.62
C MET A 558 -5.23 10.95 20.13
N ASP A 559 -5.41 9.63 20.03
CA ASP A 559 -6.64 8.97 20.47
C ASP A 559 -6.79 9.05 21.99
N THR A 560 -5.66 8.99 22.72
CA THR A 560 -5.68 9.17 24.17
C THR A 560 -6.05 10.60 24.59
N ASN A 561 -5.63 11.62 23.84
CA ASN A 561 -5.92 13.02 24.16
C ASN A 561 -7.33 13.48 23.74
N ASN A 562 -7.90 12.93 22.66
CA ASN A 562 -9.25 13.29 22.21
C ASN A 562 -10.35 12.73 23.10
N ASP A 563 -10.10 11.59 23.76
CA ASP A 563 -11.02 10.90 24.65
C ASP A 563 -11.40 11.68 25.93
N ASP A 564 -10.65 12.74 26.26
CA ASP A 564 -10.93 13.66 27.38
C ASP A 564 -11.92 14.80 26.99
N THR A 565 -12.07 15.11 25.69
CA THR A 565 -12.95 16.20 25.23
C THR A 565 -14.42 15.81 25.12
N ASP A 566 -14.75 14.52 25.06
CA ASP A 566 -16.14 14.04 25.00
C ASP A 566 -16.82 13.93 26.38
N LEU A 567 -16.07 14.06 27.48
CA LEU A 567 -16.60 14.00 28.84
C LEU A 567 -17.08 15.36 29.37
N THR A 568 -16.54 16.48 28.88
CA THR A 568 -16.97 17.83 29.32
C THR A 568 -18.29 18.29 28.68
N ASN A 569 -18.74 17.64 27.60
CA ASN A 569 -20.00 18.00 26.91
C ASN A 569 -21.22 17.15 27.32
N SER A 570 -21.07 16.18 28.23
CA SER A 570 -22.18 15.30 28.65
C SER A 570 -22.81 15.64 30.01
N THR A 571 -22.35 16.69 30.70
CA THR A 571 -22.92 17.13 31.99
C THR A 571 -23.71 18.43 31.95
N GLN A 572 -24.04 18.93 30.76
CA GLN A 572 -25.05 19.99 30.59
C GLN A 572 -26.14 19.52 29.63
N LYS A 573 -27.10 18.76 30.16
CA LYS A 573 -28.49 18.77 29.70
C LYS A 573 -29.43 18.26 30.77
#